data_AF-A0A8K0PB31-F1
#
_entry.id   AF-A0A8K0PB31-F1
#
_cell.length_a   1.000
_cell.length_b   1.000
_cell.length_c   1.000
_cell.angle_alpha   90.00
_cell.angle_beta   90.00
_cell.angle_gamma   90.00
#
_symmetry.space_group_name_H-M   'P 1'
#
loop_
_entity.id
_entity.type
_entity.pdbx_description
1 polymer ?
#
loop_
_entity_poly.entity_id
_entity_poly.type
_entity_poly.pdbx_seq_one_letter_code
_entity_poly.pdbx_strand_id
1 'polypeptide(L)'
;MWTSPYNPNRHGVTSQFEKLDFGETNVLDTFYNADVAVVDLSIQLQQSALFYHLGVRESFGMKENILLYHDHDSEATLRLKLSCGSYTFISYRVMECGTCVTTAPTALSVVANEEGRPVNPNKQHLTLRLKKLLQDVEVQS
;
A
#
# COMPACT_ATOMS: atom_id res chain seq x y z
N MET A 1 -4.32 14.26 3.10
CA MET A 1 -3.86 15.58 2.65
C MET A 1 -2.35 15.68 2.89
N TRP A 2 -1.53 15.64 1.84
CA TRP A 2 -0.10 16.01 1.92
C TRP A 2 0.35 16.49 0.54
N THR A 3 0.78 17.75 0.45
CA THR A 3 1.56 18.27 -0.67
C THR A 3 2.93 18.67 -0.11
N SER A 4 4.00 18.22 -0.74
CA SER A 4 5.38 18.61 -0.40
C SER A 4 5.76 19.87 -1.19
N PRO A 5 6.41 20.87 -0.60
CA PRO A 5 6.64 22.17 -1.24
C PRO A 5 7.84 22.22 -2.19
N TYR A 6 8.45 21.10 -2.62
CA TYR A 6 9.74 21.16 -3.32
C TYR A 6 9.90 20.16 -4.48
N ASN A 7 8.90 20.06 -5.36
CA ASN A 7 9.12 19.66 -6.76
C ASN A 7 7.90 20.05 -7.62
N PRO A 8 8.02 20.97 -8.58
CA PRO A 8 6.90 21.37 -9.45
C PRO A 8 6.40 20.26 -10.40
N ASN A 9 7.12 19.14 -10.53
CA ASN A 9 6.71 17.98 -11.34
C ASN A 9 6.02 16.86 -10.52
N ARG A 10 5.78 17.05 -9.22
CA ARG A 10 5.13 16.03 -8.37
C ARG A 10 3.62 16.20 -8.35
N HIS A 11 2.93 15.60 -9.31
CA HIS A 11 1.47 15.47 -9.26
C HIS A 11 1.09 14.15 -8.58
N GLY A 12 1.13 14.13 -7.24
CA GLY A 12 0.49 13.04 -6.48
C GLY A 12 -1.02 13.17 -6.62
N VAL A 13 -1.65 12.30 -7.41
CA VAL A 13 -3.10 12.30 -7.60
C VAL A 13 -3.74 11.26 -6.68
N THR A 14 -4.71 11.68 -5.87
CA THR A 14 -5.52 10.77 -5.05
C THR A 14 -6.86 10.53 -5.72
N SER A 15 -7.13 9.29 -6.11
CA SER A 15 -8.39 8.87 -6.72
C SER A 15 -9.26 8.13 -5.71
N GLN A 16 -10.57 8.35 -5.75
CA GLN A 16 -11.53 7.59 -4.95
C GLN A 16 -11.81 6.23 -5.61
N PHE A 17 -11.97 5.19 -4.79
CA PHE A 17 -12.27 3.84 -5.28
C PHE A 17 -13.54 3.83 -6.13
N GLU A 18 -14.60 4.52 -5.69
CA GLU A 18 -15.91 4.52 -6.35
C GLU A 18 -15.82 5.03 -7.80
N LYS A 19 -14.95 6.00 -8.06
CA LYS A 19 -14.71 6.54 -9.42
C LYS A 19 -13.92 5.56 -10.28
N LEU A 20 -12.97 4.85 -9.68
CA LEU A 20 -12.19 3.81 -10.35
C LEU A 20 -13.08 2.62 -10.72
N ASP A 21 -13.87 2.14 -9.76
CA ASP A 21 -14.81 1.02 -9.91
C ASP A 21 -15.94 1.32 -10.89
N PHE A 22 -16.43 2.57 -10.89
CA PHE A 22 -17.38 3.05 -11.90
C PHE A 22 -16.77 3.16 -13.30
N GLY A 23 -15.44 3.23 -13.41
CA GLY A 23 -14.72 3.36 -14.67
C GLY A 23 -14.68 4.79 -15.23
N GLU A 24 -14.61 5.81 -14.36
CA GLU A 24 -14.41 7.20 -14.79
C GLU A 24 -13.11 7.32 -15.61
N THR A 25 -13.21 7.72 -16.88
CA THR A 25 -12.10 7.62 -17.85
C THR A 25 -10.84 8.34 -17.39
N ASN A 26 -10.96 9.54 -16.82
CA ASN A 26 -9.81 10.30 -16.32
C ASN A 26 -9.11 9.60 -15.15
N VAL A 27 -9.88 8.91 -14.30
CA VAL A 27 -9.36 8.17 -13.16
C VAL A 27 -8.66 6.89 -13.62
N LEU A 28 -9.27 6.16 -14.56
CA LEU A 28 -8.65 4.98 -15.17
C LEU A 28 -7.35 5.33 -15.90
N ASP A 29 -7.37 6.39 -16.71
CA ASP A 29 -6.20 6.86 -17.45
C ASP A 29 -5.07 7.24 -16.49
N THR A 30 -5.38 8.00 -15.44
CA THR A 30 -4.39 8.34 -14.41
C THR A 30 -3.86 7.10 -13.69
N PHE A 31 -4.73 6.18 -13.31
CA PHE A 31 -4.35 4.99 -12.53
C PHE A 31 -3.49 4.02 -13.36
N TYR A 32 -3.90 3.72 -14.59
CA TYR A 32 -3.18 2.79 -15.46
C TYR A 32 -1.86 3.36 -15.97
N ASN A 33 -1.74 4.68 -16.13
CA ASN A 33 -0.52 5.33 -16.63
C ASN A 33 0.37 5.96 -15.55
N ALA A 34 -0.02 5.95 -14.28
CA ALA A 34 0.84 6.45 -13.20
C ALA A 34 2.17 5.68 -13.16
N ASP A 35 3.29 6.31 -12.81
CA ASP A 35 4.57 5.59 -12.65
C ASP A 35 4.48 4.61 -11.47
N VAL A 36 3.90 5.06 -10.35
CA VAL A 36 3.68 4.24 -9.15
C VAL A 36 2.22 4.31 -8.72
N ALA A 37 1.60 3.16 -8.50
CA ALA A 37 0.27 3.08 -7.89
C ALA A 37 0.39 2.65 -6.43
N VAL A 38 -0.22 3.43 -5.52
CA VAL A 38 -0.37 3.05 -4.11
C VAL A 38 -1.83 2.70 -3.85
N VAL A 39 -2.10 1.45 -3.50
CA VAL A 39 -3.46 0.91 -3.36
C VAL A 39 -3.67 0.38 -1.95
N ASP A 40 -4.73 0.85 -1.29
CA ASP A 40 -5.12 0.37 0.04
C ASP A 40 -6.13 -0.78 -0.08
N LEU A 41 -5.76 -1.95 0.41
CA LEU A 41 -6.56 -3.18 0.38
C LEU A 41 -7.31 -3.43 1.69
N SER A 42 -7.33 -2.48 2.62
CA SER A 42 -7.93 -2.68 3.95
C SER A 42 -9.43 -2.95 3.91
N ILE A 43 -10.12 -2.51 2.85
CA ILE A 43 -11.55 -2.74 2.66
C ILE A 43 -11.75 -4.01 1.84
N GLN A 44 -12.13 -5.11 2.51
CA GLN A 44 -12.27 -6.43 1.89
C GLN A 44 -13.21 -6.45 0.67
N LEU A 45 -14.32 -5.70 0.72
CA LEU A 45 -15.29 -5.61 -0.38
C LEU A 45 -14.68 -5.02 -1.67
N GLN A 46 -13.63 -4.20 -1.55
CA GLN A 46 -12.98 -3.54 -2.68
C GLN A 46 -11.83 -4.37 -3.28
N GLN A 47 -11.33 -5.38 -2.55
CA GLN A 47 -10.10 -6.09 -2.93
C GLN A 47 -10.18 -6.74 -4.31
N SER A 48 -11.30 -7.40 -4.66
CA SER A 48 -11.44 -8.06 -5.96
C SER A 48 -11.38 -7.06 -7.13
N ALA A 49 -12.05 -5.91 -7.02
CA ALA A 49 -12.01 -4.85 -8.03
C ALA A 49 -10.61 -4.22 -8.11
N LEU A 50 -9.99 -3.96 -6.96
CA LEU A 50 -8.63 -3.42 -6.90
C LEU A 50 -7.60 -4.37 -7.54
N PHE A 51 -7.68 -5.67 -7.26
CA PHE A 51 -6.83 -6.68 -7.91
C PHE A 51 -7.07 -6.76 -9.42
N TYR A 52 -8.32 -6.60 -9.87
CA TYR A 52 -8.62 -6.51 -11.30
C TYR A 52 -7.89 -5.32 -11.94
N HIS A 53 -8.01 -4.12 -11.38
CA HIS A 53 -7.35 -2.93 -11.91
C HIS A 53 -5.81 -3.03 -11.87
N LEU A 54 -5.26 -3.65 -10.82
CA LEU A 54 -3.82 -3.94 -10.73
C LEU A 54 -3.35 -4.88 -11.86
N GLY A 55 -4.10 -5.95 -12.12
CA GLY A 55 -3.80 -6.87 -13.23
C GLY A 55 -3.90 -6.20 -14.61
N VAL A 56 -4.90 -5.32 -14.80
CA VAL A 56 -4.99 -4.50 -16.02
C VAL A 56 -3.76 -3.61 -16.15
N ARG A 57 -3.39 -2.89 -15.08
CA ARG A 57 -2.19 -2.03 -15.06
C ARG A 57 -0.91 -2.82 -15.42
N GLU A 58 -0.72 -4.00 -14.85
CA GLU A 58 0.42 -4.87 -15.17
C GLU A 58 0.44 -5.32 -16.64
N SER A 59 -0.74 -5.52 -17.25
CA SER A 59 -0.83 -5.87 -18.67
C SER A 59 -0.35 -4.75 -19.60
N PHE A 60 -0.39 -3.49 -19.14
CA PHE A 60 0.22 -2.34 -19.81
C PHE A 60 1.71 -2.16 -19.49
N GLY A 61 2.32 -3.09 -18.75
CA GLY A 61 3.74 -3.04 -18.36
C GLY A 61 4.02 -2.21 -17.11
N MET A 62 2.99 -1.68 -16.46
CA MET A 62 3.09 -0.79 -15.31
C MET A 62 3.15 -1.62 -14.02
N LYS A 63 4.37 -1.93 -13.56
CA LYS A 63 4.64 -2.93 -12.50
C LYS A 63 4.85 -2.35 -11.11
N GLU A 64 5.17 -1.06 -11.00
CA GLU A 64 5.41 -0.41 -9.72
C GLU A 64 4.09 -0.19 -8.98
N ASN A 65 3.71 -1.18 -8.17
CA ASN A 65 2.49 -1.18 -7.37
C ASN A 65 2.85 -1.42 -5.90
N ILE A 66 2.43 -0.51 -5.02
CA ILE A 66 2.59 -0.58 -3.57
C ILE A 66 1.22 -0.87 -2.96
N LEU A 67 1.10 -2.00 -2.26
CA LEU A 67 -0.13 -2.41 -1.60
C LEU A 67 -0.06 -2.12 -0.12
N LEU A 68 -1.02 -1.35 0.39
CA LEU A 68 -1.19 -1.07 1.80
C LEU A 68 -2.27 -1.97 2.39
N TYR A 69 -2.09 -2.38 3.64
CA TYR A 69 -3.12 -3.13 4.36
C TYR A 69 -3.08 -2.81 5.86
N HIS A 70 -4.24 -2.48 6.42
CA HIS A 70 -4.39 -2.28 7.85
C HIS A 70 -4.44 -3.63 8.58
N ASP A 71 -3.37 -3.92 9.31
CA ASP A 71 -3.16 -5.15 10.05
C ASP A 71 -4.01 -5.18 11.32
N HIS A 72 -5.24 -5.67 11.18
CA HIS A 72 -6.14 -5.99 12.29
C HIS A 72 -5.90 -7.39 12.84
N ASP A 73 -5.71 -8.37 11.95
CA ASP A 73 -5.45 -9.77 12.24
C ASP A 73 -4.16 -10.18 11.51
N SER A 74 -3.13 -10.51 12.28
CA SER A 74 -1.81 -10.86 11.74
C SER A 74 -1.80 -12.14 10.91
N GLU A 75 -2.71 -13.10 11.17
CA GLU A 75 -2.83 -14.31 10.36
C GLU A 75 -3.48 -14.00 9.01
N ALA A 76 -4.60 -13.26 9.02
CA ALA A 76 -5.25 -12.79 7.80
C ALA A 76 -4.31 -11.91 6.96
N THR A 77 -3.59 -10.98 7.60
CA THR A 77 -2.58 -10.13 6.95
C THR A 77 -1.50 -10.98 6.30
N LEU A 78 -1.00 -12.02 6.97
CA LEU A 78 0.03 -12.91 6.42
C LEU A 78 -0.50 -13.67 5.20
N ARG A 79 -1.72 -14.22 5.26
CA ARG A 79 -2.34 -14.92 4.13
C ARG A 79 -2.51 -13.99 2.93
N LEU A 80 -3.00 -12.76 3.15
CA LEU A 80 -3.13 -11.76 2.10
C LEU A 80 -1.77 -11.41 1.49
N LYS A 81 -0.76 -11.12 2.32
CA LYS A 81 0.61 -10.85 1.87
C LYS A 81 1.16 -11.96 0.97
N LEU A 82 0.93 -13.24 1.32
CA LEU A 82 1.37 -14.38 0.52
C LEU A 82 0.63 -14.47 -0.82
N SER A 83 -0.63 -14.01 -0.89
CA SER A 83 -1.39 -13.95 -2.14
C SER A 83 -0.99 -12.79 -3.06
N CYS A 84 -0.38 -11.73 -2.53
CA CYS A 84 0.04 -10.56 -3.29
C CYS A 84 1.31 -10.76 -4.16
N GLY A 85 1.85 -11.99 -4.24
CA GLY A 85 2.91 -12.33 -5.18
C GLY A 85 4.13 -11.40 -5.13
N SER A 86 4.43 -10.75 -6.25
CA SER A 86 5.58 -9.84 -6.43
C SER A 86 5.30 -8.39 -6.04
N TYR A 87 4.08 -8.02 -5.65
CA TYR A 87 3.77 -6.65 -5.29
C TYR A 87 4.53 -6.21 -4.03
N THR A 88 4.88 -4.93 -3.96
CA THR A 88 5.44 -4.35 -2.74
C THR A 88 4.33 -4.22 -1.69
N PHE A 89 4.25 -5.18 -0.78
CA PHE A 89 3.21 -5.21 0.26
C PHE A 89 3.71 -4.58 1.58
N ILE A 90 2.93 -3.63 2.10
CA ILE A 90 3.18 -2.94 3.37
C ILE A 90 1.94 -3.04 4.24
N SER A 91 2.02 -3.88 5.29
CA SER A 91 1.04 -3.85 6.35
C SER A 91 1.37 -2.75 7.37
N TYR A 92 0.35 -2.12 7.93
CA TYR A 92 0.49 -1.07 8.93
C TYR A 92 -0.58 -1.19 10.02
N ARG A 93 -0.33 -0.57 11.16
CA ARG A 93 -1.31 -0.42 12.25
C ARG A 93 -1.39 1.04 12.66
N VAL A 94 -2.59 1.50 12.97
CA VAL A 94 -2.81 2.82 13.56
C VAL A 94 -2.64 2.70 15.08
N MET A 95 -1.70 3.44 15.64
CA MET A 95 -1.49 3.53 17.08
C MET A 95 -2.53 4.48 17.71
N GLU A 96 -2.75 4.39 19.02
CA GLU A 96 -3.70 5.25 19.75
C GLU A 96 -3.43 6.74 19.57
N CYS A 97 -2.17 7.13 19.37
CA CYS A 97 -1.76 8.50 19.07
C CYS A 97 -2.03 8.95 17.62
N GLY A 98 -2.78 8.16 16.83
CA GLY A 98 -3.08 8.43 15.43
C GLY A 98 -1.92 8.18 14.45
N THR A 99 -0.78 7.66 14.94
CA THR A 99 0.40 7.42 14.12
C THR A 99 0.33 6.05 13.44
N CYS A 100 0.55 6.01 12.12
CA CYS A 100 0.65 4.75 11.37
C CYS A 100 2.08 4.20 11.39
N VAL A 101 2.24 2.98 11.91
CA VAL A 101 3.51 2.25 11.95
C VAL A 101 3.43 0.98 11.13
N THR A 102 4.51 0.61 10.45
CA THR A 102 4.53 -0.61 9.64
C THR A 102 4.57 -1.85 10.53
N THR A 103 3.82 -2.88 10.18
CA THR A 103 3.88 -4.19 10.84
C THR A 103 4.66 -5.19 9.98
N ALA A 104 5.17 -6.23 10.63
CA ALA A 104 5.88 -7.32 9.98
C ALA A 104 5.22 -8.64 10.40
N PRO A 105 4.12 -9.04 9.75
CA PRO A 105 3.51 -10.35 9.98
C PRO A 105 4.52 -11.40 9.51
N THR A 106 5.08 -12.14 10.47
CA THR A 106 5.99 -13.26 10.25
C THR A 106 5.34 -14.52 10.82
N ALA A 107 5.68 -15.71 10.30
CA ALA A 107 5.17 -16.96 10.86
C ALA A 107 5.46 -17.08 12.38
N LEU A 108 6.55 -16.48 12.85
CA LEU A 108 6.95 -16.42 14.27
C LEU A 108 6.14 -15.43 15.13
N SER A 109 5.43 -14.46 14.52
CA SER A 109 4.51 -13.57 15.24
C SER A 109 3.11 -14.15 15.40
N VAL A 110 2.70 -15.09 14.54
CA VAL A 110 1.37 -15.75 14.61
C VAL A 110 1.24 -16.69 15.83
N VAL A 111 2.36 -17.28 16.27
CA VAL A 111 2.40 -18.19 17.44
C VAL A 111 2.45 -17.47 18.79
N ALA A 112 2.57 -16.14 18.81
CA ALA A 112 2.66 -15.35 20.03
C ALA A 112 1.47 -14.39 20.12
N ASN A 113 0.30 -14.95 20.42
CA ASN A 113 -0.85 -14.15 20.79
C ASN A 113 -0.80 -13.82 22.29
N GLU A 114 -1.08 -12.55 22.54
CA GLU A 114 -1.53 -11.92 23.78
C GLU A 114 -0.46 -11.51 24.81
N GLU A 115 -0.50 -10.21 25.10
CA GLU A 115 0.09 -9.50 26.22
C GLU A 115 1.63 -9.43 26.29
N GLY A 116 2.15 -8.34 25.72
CA GLY A 116 3.52 -7.88 26.00
C GLY A 116 4.58 -8.51 25.10
N ARG A 117 4.70 -8.03 23.86
CA ARG A 117 5.91 -8.25 23.06
C ARG A 117 6.64 -6.95 22.75
N PRO A 118 7.99 -7.02 22.72
CA PRO A 118 8.85 -5.86 22.67
C PRO A 118 8.60 -5.09 21.38
N VAL A 119 8.69 -3.77 21.47
CA VAL A 119 8.77 -2.89 20.30
C VAL A 119 9.85 -3.46 19.38
N ASN A 120 9.42 -4.03 18.25
CA ASN A 120 10.34 -4.42 17.19
C ASN A 120 11.20 -3.17 16.89
N PRO A 121 12.54 -3.24 17.01
CA PRO A 121 13.41 -2.06 16.90
C PRO A 121 13.32 -1.37 15.52
N ASN A 122 12.69 -2.03 14.54
CA ASN A 122 12.44 -1.52 13.19
C ASN A 122 10.98 -1.05 12.95
N LYS A 123 10.23 -0.64 13.98
CA LYS A 123 8.92 0.03 13.77
C LYS A 123 9.15 1.38 13.06
N GLN A 124 9.16 1.36 11.73
CA GLN A 124 9.27 2.56 10.91
C GLN A 124 7.89 3.20 10.75
N HIS A 125 7.83 4.53 10.76
CA HIS A 125 6.63 5.25 10.37
C HIS A 125 6.27 4.90 8.92
N LEU A 126 4.99 4.62 8.66
CA LEU A 126 4.49 4.29 7.32
C LEU A 126 4.89 5.35 6.28
N THR A 127 4.75 6.62 6.65
CA THR A 127 5.12 7.76 5.79
C THR A 127 6.61 7.76 5.43
N LEU A 128 7.50 7.39 6.35
CA LEU A 128 8.93 7.33 6.07
C LEU A 128 9.26 6.18 5.11
N ARG A 129 8.61 5.03 5.29
CA ARG A 129 8.79 3.88 4.40
C ARG A 129 8.29 4.17 2.99
N LEU A 130 7.10 4.78 2.87
CA LEU A 130 6.56 5.20 1.58
C LEU A 130 7.46 6.21 0.88
N LYS A 131 7.97 7.23 1.59
CA LYS A 131 8.91 8.20 1.01
C LYS A 131 10.14 7.54 0.42
N LYS A 132 10.72 6.57 1.12
CA LYS A 132 11.90 5.85 0.63
C LYS A 132 11.60 5.06 -0.64
N LEU A 133 10.49 4.30 -0.65
CA LEU A 133 10.10 3.51 -1.83
C LEU A 133 9.83 4.39 -3.05
N LEU A 134 9.17 5.54 -2.86
CA LEU A 134 8.90 6.48 -3.95
C LEU A 134 10.17 7.16 -4.47
N GLN A 135 11.17 7.39 -3.61
CA GLN A 135 12.48 7.92 -4.02
C GLN A 135 13.31 6.90 -4.81
N ASP A 136 13.23 5.61 -4.45
CA ASP A 136 14.00 4.56 -5.11
C ASP A 136 13.54 4.36 -6.58
N VAL A 137 12.26 4.58 -6.88
CA VAL A 137 11.71 4.54 -8.25
C VAL A 137 12.22 5.72 -9.10
N GLU A 138 12.41 6.91 -8.52
CA GLU A 138 12.95 8.09 -9.23
C GLU A 138 14.38 7.86 -9.77
N VAL A 139 15.15 6.93 -9.21
CA VAL A 139 16.55 6.66 -9.62
C VAL A 139 16.62 5.68 -10.81
N GLN A 140 15.55 4.91 -11.05
CA GLN A 140 15.52 3.85 -12.07
C GLN A 140 14.89 4.28 -13.41
N SER A 141 14.33 5.49 -13.47
CA SER A 141 13.76 6.12 -14.67
C SER A 141 14.74 7.07 -15.33
#